data_AF-A0A3B8VVV9-F1
#
_entry.id   AF-A0A3B8VVV9-F1
#
_cell.length_a   1.000
_cell.length_b   1.000
_cell.length_c   1.000
_cell.angle_alpha   90.00
_cell.angle_beta   90.00
_cell.angle_gamma   90.00
#
_symmetry.space_group_name_H-M   'P 1'
#
loop_
_entity.id
_entity.type
_entity.pdbx_description
1 polymer ?
#
loop_
_entity_poly.entity_id
_entity_poly.type
_entity_poly.pdbx_seq_one_letter_code
_entity_poly.pdbx_strand_id
1 'polypeptide(L)'
;ESVRATVGALAAVRDSDSSALDKSWLRRAKLVLDRAEQQAGANFRQRLAEKLTGIYVIVDPEATQGRSMEFMTRASLEGGAKVIQLRDKLSDKGDQLEQANLLKNMCDEYDALFFMNDAADVARASNAHGLHIGQTDLPTEHARSLLSPEQLIGRSNSGLEQSLESHVQGVDYVAVGAIYATTTMGKSGRSALGPNEITRVKNAVPLPLVAIGGIGKSNIADVVKAGADCLCIVSAITYSDDPQTATRELVQMFDDASS
;
A
#
# COMPACT_ATOMS: atom_id res chain seq x y z
N GLU A 1 -21.62 -18.71 -0.56
CA GLU A 1 -21.95 -19.30 0.76
C GLU A 1 -21.99 -18.30 1.92
N SER A 2 -21.12 -17.28 1.99
CA SER A 2 -21.00 -16.36 3.14
C SER A 2 -22.30 -15.59 3.51
N VAL A 3 -23.00 -14.95 2.56
CA VAL A 3 -24.20 -14.13 2.88
C VAL A 3 -25.36 -14.97 3.44
N ARG A 4 -25.62 -16.16 2.89
CA ARG A 4 -26.66 -17.06 3.41
C ARG A 4 -26.32 -17.57 4.81
N ALA A 5 -25.04 -17.85 5.08
CA ALA A 5 -24.58 -18.22 6.42
C ALA A 5 -24.72 -17.07 7.42
N THR A 6 -24.41 -15.82 7.02
CA THR A 6 -24.60 -14.63 7.84
C THR A 6 -26.08 -14.37 8.15
N VAL A 7 -26.96 -14.48 7.14
CA VAL A 7 -28.42 -14.35 7.32
C VAL A 7 -28.96 -15.47 8.22
N GLY A 8 -28.49 -16.71 8.05
CA GLY A 8 -28.84 -17.83 8.91
C GLY A 8 -28.36 -17.66 10.36
N ALA A 9 -27.15 -17.15 10.56
CA ALA A 9 -26.61 -16.85 11.89
C ALA A 9 -27.37 -15.69 12.57
N LEU A 10 -27.73 -14.64 11.84
CA LEU A 10 -28.56 -13.55 12.34
C LEU A 10 -29.98 -14.03 12.70
N ALA A 11 -30.55 -14.93 11.90
CA ALA A 11 -31.83 -15.57 12.19
C ALA A 11 -31.75 -16.47 13.43
N ALA A 12 -30.68 -17.23 13.61
CA ALA A 12 -30.47 -18.07 14.80
C ALA A 12 -30.28 -17.25 16.09
N VAL A 13 -29.77 -16.01 16.00
CA VAL A 13 -29.66 -15.08 17.14
C VAL A 13 -31.03 -14.54 17.59
N ARG A 14 -32.08 -14.67 16.75
CA ARG A 14 -33.45 -14.23 17.04
C ARG A 14 -34.26 -15.26 17.86
N ASP A 15 -33.91 -16.54 17.80
CA ASP A 15 -34.68 -17.64 18.43
C ASP A 15 -34.41 -17.83 19.94
N SER A 16 -33.50 -17.05 20.54
CA SER A 16 -33.36 -17.04 22.00
C SER A 16 -34.49 -16.20 22.62
N ASP A 17 -35.51 -16.87 23.14
CA ASP A 17 -36.61 -16.38 23.99
C ASP A 17 -36.38 -14.97 24.59
N SER A 18 -36.77 -13.93 23.85
CA SER A 18 -37.34 -12.69 24.40
C SER A 18 -37.80 -11.80 23.25
N SER A 19 -39.02 -11.30 23.35
CA SER A 19 -39.60 -10.27 22.49
C SER A 19 -38.93 -8.89 22.67
N ALA A 20 -37.70 -8.82 23.18
CA ALA A 20 -37.00 -7.60 23.52
C ALA A 20 -35.60 -7.60 22.88
N LEU A 21 -35.36 -6.63 21.98
CA LEU A 21 -34.03 -6.28 21.51
C LEU A 21 -33.22 -5.76 22.71
N ASP A 22 -32.47 -6.64 23.37
CA ASP A 22 -31.60 -6.27 24.49
C ASP A 22 -30.15 -5.99 24.04
N LYS A 23 -29.34 -5.42 24.93
CA LYS A 23 -27.93 -5.12 24.64
C LYS A 23 -27.12 -6.37 24.27
N SER A 24 -27.53 -7.54 24.74
CA SER A 24 -26.85 -8.81 24.47
C SER A 24 -27.07 -9.25 23.02
N TRP A 25 -28.29 -9.08 22.51
CA TRP A 25 -28.65 -9.33 21.12
C TRP A 25 -27.87 -8.41 20.19
N LEU A 26 -27.83 -7.10 20.48
CA LEU A 26 -27.06 -6.13 19.68
C LEU A 26 -25.57 -6.50 19.61
N ARG A 27 -24.99 -6.92 20.74
CA ARG A 27 -23.59 -7.38 20.78
C ARG A 27 -23.37 -8.62 19.93
N ARG A 28 -24.27 -9.61 19.99
CA ARG A 28 -24.18 -10.84 19.16
C ARG A 28 -24.35 -10.53 17.67
N ALA A 29 -25.33 -9.70 17.30
CA ALA A 29 -25.56 -9.30 15.93
C ALA A 29 -24.36 -8.54 15.36
N LYS A 30 -23.80 -7.59 16.12
CA LYS A 30 -22.58 -6.87 15.75
C LYS A 30 -21.41 -7.85 15.52
N LEU A 31 -21.17 -8.80 16.41
CA LEU A 31 -20.10 -9.80 16.24
C LEU A 31 -20.26 -10.63 14.95
N VAL A 32 -21.49 -10.99 14.58
CA VAL A 32 -21.75 -11.72 13.33
C VAL A 32 -21.48 -10.85 12.10
N LEU A 33 -21.93 -9.60 12.12
CA LEU A 33 -21.71 -8.64 11.05
C LEU A 33 -20.22 -8.31 10.89
N ASP A 34 -19.54 -7.99 12.00
CA ASP A 34 -18.11 -7.68 12.02
C ASP A 34 -17.31 -8.84 11.40
N ARG A 35 -17.60 -10.10 11.78
CA ARG A 35 -16.94 -11.27 11.18
C ARG A 35 -17.19 -11.40 9.68
N ALA A 36 -18.43 -11.19 9.23
CA ALA A 36 -18.78 -11.26 7.82
C ALA A 36 -18.07 -10.15 7.02
N GLU A 37 -18.00 -8.95 7.57
CA GLU A 37 -17.32 -7.80 6.98
C GLU A 37 -15.81 -8.04 6.88
N GLN A 38 -15.18 -8.54 7.94
CA GLN A 38 -13.76 -8.87 7.95
C GLN A 38 -13.41 -9.97 6.93
N GLN A 39 -14.25 -11.01 6.80
CA GLN A 39 -14.05 -12.07 5.81
C GLN A 39 -14.20 -11.54 4.37
N ALA A 40 -15.21 -10.70 4.11
CA ALA A 40 -15.38 -10.07 2.80
C ALA A 40 -14.21 -9.14 2.49
N GLY A 41 -13.82 -8.31 3.45
CA GLY A 41 -12.67 -7.42 3.38
C GLY A 41 -11.38 -8.16 3.05
N ALA A 42 -11.09 -9.28 3.71
CA ALA A 42 -9.91 -10.09 3.42
C ALA A 42 -9.86 -10.57 1.95
N ASN A 43 -11.00 -10.98 1.39
CA ASN A 43 -11.07 -11.40 -0.02
C ASN A 43 -10.85 -10.21 -0.97
N PHE A 44 -11.37 -9.02 -0.63
CA PHE A 44 -11.12 -7.81 -1.41
C PHE A 44 -9.65 -7.40 -1.37
N ARG A 45 -9.04 -7.42 -0.18
CA ARG A 45 -7.63 -7.12 0.00
C ARG A 45 -6.74 -8.04 -0.81
N GLN A 46 -7.02 -9.35 -0.82
CA GLN A 46 -6.25 -10.29 -1.64
C GLN A 46 -6.25 -9.89 -3.12
N ARG A 47 -7.42 -9.60 -3.71
CA ARG A 47 -7.54 -9.18 -5.11
C ARG A 47 -6.89 -7.83 -5.39
N LEU A 48 -6.96 -6.91 -4.43
CA LEU A 48 -6.34 -5.59 -4.59
C LEU A 48 -4.82 -5.68 -4.48
N ALA A 49 -4.31 -6.54 -3.60
CA ALA A 49 -2.89 -6.81 -3.43
C ALA A 49 -2.28 -7.47 -4.68
N GLU A 50 -3.04 -8.28 -5.43
CA GLU A 50 -2.62 -8.82 -6.74
C GLU A 50 -2.36 -7.73 -7.79
N LYS A 51 -2.93 -6.52 -7.63
CA LYS A 51 -2.64 -5.37 -8.48
C LYS A 51 -1.32 -4.65 -8.13
N LEU A 52 -0.62 -5.04 -7.05
CA LEU A 52 0.68 -4.48 -6.70
C LEU A 52 1.77 -5.06 -7.62
N THR A 53 1.79 -4.57 -8.86
CA THR A 53 2.79 -4.90 -9.87
C THR A 53 3.23 -3.65 -10.64
N GLY A 54 4.42 -3.68 -11.22
CA GLY A 54 4.96 -2.58 -12.02
C GLY A 54 5.53 -1.44 -11.17
N ILE A 55 5.34 -0.20 -11.64
CA ILE A 55 5.95 0.98 -11.03
C ILE A 55 5.04 1.61 -9.97
N TYR A 56 5.63 1.80 -8.78
CA TYR A 56 5.07 2.49 -7.63
C TYR A 56 5.82 3.81 -7.43
N VAL A 57 5.09 4.91 -7.32
CA VAL A 57 5.69 6.25 -7.11
C VAL A 57 5.25 6.82 -5.77
N ILE A 58 6.21 7.26 -4.96
CA ILE A 58 5.92 8.12 -3.80
C ILE A 58 5.99 9.56 -4.27
N VAL A 59 4.88 10.28 -4.10
CA VAL A 59 4.82 11.71 -4.29
C VAL A 59 4.92 12.36 -2.92
N ASP A 60 5.89 13.25 -2.77
CA ASP A 60 6.26 13.89 -1.51
C ASP A 60 6.59 15.36 -1.78
N PRO A 61 6.04 16.34 -1.02
CA PRO A 61 6.33 17.76 -1.21
C PRO A 61 7.82 18.11 -1.19
N GLU A 62 8.63 17.38 -0.42
CA GLU A 62 10.08 17.56 -0.35
C GLU A 62 10.81 16.94 -1.56
N ALA A 63 10.12 16.13 -2.37
CA ALA A 63 10.69 15.41 -3.48
C ALA A 63 10.10 15.78 -4.86
N THR A 64 9.28 16.84 -4.97
CA THR A 64 8.69 17.24 -6.27
C THR A 64 9.49 18.26 -7.06
N GLN A 65 10.61 18.76 -6.53
CA GLN A 65 11.37 19.88 -7.12
C GLN A 65 10.49 21.14 -7.32
N GLY A 66 9.59 21.41 -6.37
CA GLY A 66 8.70 22.58 -6.40
C GLY A 66 7.45 22.42 -7.28
N ARG A 67 7.26 21.27 -7.93
CA ARG A 67 6.05 20.96 -8.71
C ARG A 67 4.92 20.52 -7.79
N SER A 68 3.67 20.72 -8.21
CA SER A 68 2.51 20.31 -7.42
C SER A 68 2.40 18.78 -7.33
N MET A 69 1.80 18.29 -6.25
CA MET A 69 1.51 16.87 -6.06
C MET A 69 0.60 16.32 -7.16
N GLU A 70 -0.37 17.13 -7.60
CA GLU A 70 -1.24 16.82 -8.73
C GLU A 70 -0.44 16.63 -10.03
N PHE A 71 0.45 17.56 -10.37
CA PHE A 71 1.28 17.45 -11.57
C PHE A 71 2.13 16.18 -11.55
N MET A 72 2.81 15.91 -10.43
CA MET A 72 3.67 14.72 -10.30
C MET A 72 2.87 13.43 -10.39
N THR A 73 1.68 13.39 -9.79
CA THR A 73 0.78 12.24 -9.86
C THR A 73 0.29 12.02 -11.28
N ARG A 74 -0.20 13.08 -11.95
CA ARG A 74 -0.68 13.02 -13.34
C ARG A 74 0.41 12.50 -14.27
N ALA A 75 1.60 13.11 -14.22
CA ALA A 75 2.73 12.72 -15.04
C ALA A 75 3.13 11.25 -14.81
N SER A 76 3.14 10.80 -13.55
CA SER A 76 3.45 9.41 -13.22
C SER A 76 2.40 8.43 -13.77
N LEU A 77 1.11 8.76 -13.61
CA LEU A 77 0.00 7.94 -14.12
C LEU A 77 -0.02 7.89 -15.65
N GLU A 78 0.16 9.02 -16.33
CA GLU A 78 0.26 9.10 -17.81
C GLU A 78 1.55 8.44 -18.36
N GLY A 79 2.55 8.25 -17.49
CA GLY A 79 3.74 7.45 -17.75
C GLY A 79 3.50 5.95 -17.55
N GLY A 80 2.40 5.55 -16.91
CA GLY A 80 2.03 4.14 -16.70
C GLY A 80 2.27 3.61 -15.30
N ALA A 81 2.56 4.45 -14.30
CA ALA A 81 2.63 4.02 -12.90
C ALA A 81 1.31 3.37 -12.48
N LYS A 82 1.40 2.26 -11.72
CA LYS A 82 0.24 1.50 -11.24
C LYS A 82 -0.08 1.75 -9.79
N VAL A 83 0.84 2.39 -9.06
CA VAL A 83 0.65 2.71 -7.64
C VAL A 83 1.20 4.10 -7.35
N ILE A 84 0.42 4.89 -6.64
CA ILE A 84 0.81 6.20 -6.12
C ILE A 84 0.70 6.18 -4.60
N GLN A 85 1.68 6.74 -3.90
CA GLN A 85 1.61 7.00 -2.47
C GLN A 85 1.80 8.49 -2.20
N LEU A 86 0.87 9.05 -1.44
CA LEU A 86 1.02 10.39 -0.88
C LEU A 86 1.82 10.29 0.43
N ARG A 87 3.03 10.86 0.42
CA ARG A 87 3.86 11.07 1.61
C ARG A 87 3.97 12.56 1.90
N ASP A 88 3.02 13.07 2.66
CA ASP A 88 3.05 14.46 3.12
C ASP A 88 3.29 14.49 4.64
N LYS A 89 4.47 14.95 5.04
CA LYS A 89 4.86 15.12 6.45
C LYS A 89 4.86 16.58 6.89
N LEU A 90 4.48 17.50 6.00
CA LEU A 90 4.59 18.94 6.21
C LEU A 90 3.23 19.60 6.41
N SER A 91 2.23 19.18 5.66
CA SER A 91 0.89 19.80 5.70
C SER A 91 0.06 19.31 6.88
N ASP A 92 -0.89 20.14 7.31
CA ASP A 92 -1.90 19.77 8.29
C ASP A 92 -2.87 18.73 7.72
N LYS A 93 -3.54 17.98 8.61
CA LYS A 93 -4.43 16.87 8.20
C LYS A 93 -5.58 17.29 7.27
N GLY A 94 -6.07 18.53 7.41
CA GLY A 94 -7.11 19.06 6.52
C GLY A 94 -6.62 19.14 5.07
N ASP A 95 -5.45 19.73 4.88
CA ASP A 95 -4.80 19.87 3.58
C ASP A 95 -4.38 18.49 3.02
N GLN A 96 -3.86 17.60 3.88
CA GLN A 96 -3.54 16.23 3.49
C GLN A 96 -4.78 15.49 2.97
N LEU A 97 -5.94 15.66 3.61
CA LEU A 97 -7.19 15.03 3.19
C LEU A 97 -7.68 15.59 1.86
N GLU A 98 -7.60 16.91 1.64
CA GLU A 98 -7.94 17.53 0.36
C GLU A 98 -7.07 16.98 -0.78
N GLN A 99 -5.75 16.94 -0.58
CA GLN A 99 -4.82 16.35 -1.54
C GLN A 99 -5.08 14.86 -1.75
N ALA A 100 -5.30 14.09 -0.69
CA ALA A 100 -5.59 12.66 -0.77
C ALA A 100 -6.83 12.37 -1.62
N ASN A 101 -7.91 13.14 -1.45
CA ASN A 101 -9.13 12.99 -2.24
C ASN A 101 -8.87 13.27 -3.73
N LEU A 102 -8.14 14.34 -4.04
CA LEU A 102 -7.77 14.68 -5.41
C LEU A 102 -6.95 13.56 -6.07
N LEU A 103 -5.86 13.14 -5.43
CA LEU A 103 -4.96 12.13 -5.99
C LEU A 103 -5.62 10.75 -6.09
N LYS A 104 -6.48 10.39 -5.12
CA LYS A 104 -7.26 9.16 -5.17
C LYS A 104 -8.16 9.13 -6.40
N ASN A 105 -8.92 10.20 -6.66
CA ASN A 105 -9.80 10.27 -7.83
C ASN A 105 -9.01 10.14 -9.13
N MET A 106 -7.84 10.76 -9.22
CA MET A 106 -6.95 10.58 -10.37
C MET A 106 -6.49 9.12 -10.49
N CYS A 107 -6.13 8.45 -9.41
CA CYS A 107 -5.72 7.05 -9.48
C CYS A 107 -6.86 6.13 -9.95
N ASP A 108 -8.10 6.38 -9.52
CA ASP A 108 -9.27 5.63 -9.97
C ASP A 108 -9.48 5.76 -11.49
N GLU A 109 -9.32 6.96 -12.05
CA GLU A 109 -9.44 7.21 -13.50
C GLU A 109 -8.45 6.40 -14.34
N TYR A 110 -7.29 6.05 -13.75
CA TYR A 110 -6.20 5.32 -14.42
C TYR A 110 -6.14 3.83 -14.00
N ASP A 111 -7.11 3.34 -13.22
CA ASP A 111 -7.09 2.01 -12.59
C ASP A 111 -5.77 1.72 -11.85
N ALA A 112 -5.28 2.74 -11.13
CA ALA A 112 -4.09 2.69 -10.29
C ALA A 112 -4.46 2.66 -8.80
N LEU A 113 -3.59 2.06 -7.98
CA LEU A 113 -3.74 2.06 -6.54
C LEU A 113 -3.25 3.36 -5.92
N PHE A 114 -3.90 3.77 -4.84
CA PHE A 114 -3.56 4.97 -4.08
C PHE A 114 -3.37 4.64 -2.60
N PHE A 115 -2.21 5.01 -2.06
CA PHE A 115 -1.85 4.77 -0.67
C PHE A 115 -1.58 6.08 0.07
N MET A 116 -2.02 6.13 1.32
CA MET A 116 -1.53 7.13 2.27
C MET A 116 -0.33 6.60 3.03
N ASN A 117 0.67 7.44 3.26
CA ASN A 117 1.78 7.14 4.15
C ASN A 117 1.44 7.57 5.59
N ASP A 118 1.61 6.67 6.56
CA ASP A 118 1.50 6.83 8.03
C ASP A 118 0.11 7.25 8.59
N ALA A 119 -0.61 8.14 7.90
CA ALA A 119 -1.86 8.76 8.35
C ALA A 119 -3.09 7.86 8.13
N ALA A 120 -3.30 6.89 9.03
CA ALA A 120 -4.42 5.93 8.96
C ALA A 120 -5.81 6.59 8.94
N ASP A 121 -5.99 7.69 9.65
CA ASP A 121 -7.23 8.45 9.68
C ASP A 121 -7.53 9.15 8.35
N VAL A 122 -6.51 9.76 7.73
CA VAL A 122 -6.63 10.35 6.38
C VAL A 122 -6.86 9.27 5.34
N ALA A 123 -6.19 8.12 5.45
CA ALA A 123 -6.41 6.97 4.57
C ALA A 123 -7.87 6.49 4.62
N ARG A 124 -8.45 6.39 5.82
CA ARG A 124 -9.86 6.04 6.02
C ARG A 124 -10.79 7.11 5.46
N ALA A 125 -10.53 8.39 5.75
CA ALA A 125 -11.40 9.50 5.35
C ALA A 125 -11.41 9.74 3.84
N SER A 126 -10.29 9.51 3.15
CA SER A 126 -10.16 9.64 1.69
C SER A 126 -10.59 8.40 0.89
N ASN A 127 -10.96 7.31 1.58
CA ASN A 127 -11.17 6.00 0.96
C ASN A 127 -9.97 5.57 0.08
N ALA A 128 -8.75 5.78 0.58
CA ALA A 128 -7.54 5.31 -0.09
C ALA A 128 -7.60 3.78 -0.27
N HIS A 129 -6.95 3.26 -1.31
CA HIS A 129 -6.84 1.81 -1.51
C HIS A 129 -6.06 1.13 -0.39
N GLY A 130 -5.15 1.85 0.27
CA GLY A 130 -4.51 1.37 1.48
C GLY A 130 -3.69 2.41 2.23
N LEU A 131 -3.02 1.90 3.26
CA LEU A 131 -2.08 2.60 4.11
C LEU A 131 -0.71 1.95 3.97
N HIS A 132 0.35 2.76 3.97
CA HIS A 132 1.72 2.30 4.15
C HIS A 132 2.24 2.81 5.49
N ILE A 133 2.84 1.93 6.30
CA ILE A 133 3.42 2.27 7.61
C ILE A 133 4.87 1.80 7.73
N GLY A 134 5.66 2.50 8.52
CA GLY A 134 6.99 2.09 8.95
C GLY A 134 6.98 1.21 10.20
N GLN A 135 8.18 0.92 10.70
CA GLN A 135 8.40 0.07 11.88
C GLN A 135 8.02 0.76 13.19
N THR A 136 8.08 2.09 13.23
CA THR A 136 7.85 2.92 14.43
C THR A 136 6.52 3.67 14.40
N ASP A 137 5.74 3.51 13.32
CA ASP A 137 4.45 4.15 13.16
C ASP A 137 3.36 3.38 13.90
N LEU A 138 2.09 3.68 13.65
CA LEU A 138 0.97 2.99 14.28
C LEU A 138 1.08 1.47 14.05
N PRO A 139 1.03 0.63 15.11
CA PRO A 139 1.12 -0.82 14.95
C PRO A 139 0.04 -1.37 14.01
N THR A 140 0.39 -2.40 13.24
CA THR A 140 -0.47 -3.01 12.20
C THR A 140 -1.89 -3.34 12.69
N GLU A 141 -2.00 -3.90 13.90
CA GLU A 141 -3.29 -4.22 14.52
C GLU A 141 -4.17 -2.98 14.72
N HIS A 142 -3.59 -1.89 15.23
CA HIS A 142 -4.30 -0.64 15.44
C HIS A 142 -4.66 0.04 14.13
N ALA A 143 -3.75 0.07 13.15
CA ALA A 143 -4.07 0.53 11.80
C ALA A 143 -5.24 -0.25 11.20
N ARG A 144 -5.24 -1.59 11.29
CA ARG A 144 -6.35 -2.43 10.80
C ARG A 144 -7.70 -2.08 11.44
N SER A 145 -7.70 -1.73 12.72
CA SER A 145 -8.95 -1.34 13.42
C SER A 145 -9.49 0.04 13.01
N LEU A 146 -8.66 0.92 12.45
CA LEU A 146 -9.08 2.25 11.97
C LEU A 146 -9.54 2.22 10.51
N LEU A 147 -8.94 1.36 9.69
CA LEU A 147 -9.21 1.28 8.27
C LEU A 147 -10.49 0.50 7.96
N SER A 148 -11.04 0.70 6.76
CA SER A 148 -12.07 -0.19 6.25
C SER A 148 -11.51 -1.60 6.00
N PRO A 149 -12.34 -2.65 6.15
CA PRO A 149 -11.88 -4.03 5.99
C PRO A 149 -11.26 -4.33 4.62
N GLU A 150 -11.61 -3.59 3.58
CA GLU A 150 -11.09 -3.72 2.21
C GLU A 150 -9.79 -2.97 1.94
N GLN A 151 -9.37 -2.05 2.82
CA GLN A 151 -8.16 -1.25 2.60
C GLN A 151 -6.90 -2.06 2.90
N LEU A 152 -5.88 -1.93 2.05
CA LEU A 152 -4.60 -2.62 2.22
C LEU A 152 -3.74 -1.98 3.31
N ILE A 153 -2.88 -2.78 3.95
CA ILE A 153 -1.79 -2.31 4.80
C ILE A 153 -0.47 -2.86 4.25
N GLY A 154 0.43 -1.94 3.91
CA GLY A 154 1.83 -2.25 3.63
C GLY A 154 2.73 -1.83 4.76
N ARG A 155 3.84 -2.55 4.93
CA ARG A 155 4.85 -2.20 5.93
C ARG A 155 6.26 -2.17 5.35
N SER A 156 7.05 -1.18 5.75
CA SER A 156 8.48 -1.08 5.42
C SER A 156 9.30 -2.09 6.22
N ASN A 157 10.21 -2.82 5.57
CA ASN A 157 11.06 -3.86 6.16
C ASN A 157 12.51 -3.75 5.69
N SER A 158 13.44 -3.95 6.62
CA SER A 158 14.89 -3.97 6.41
C SER A 158 15.42 -5.40 6.27
N GLY A 159 14.82 -6.19 5.38
CA GLY A 159 15.22 -7.57 5.08
C GLY A 159 14.27 -8.65 5.58
N LEU A 160 14.74 -9.89 5.55
CA LEU A 160 13.92 -11.09 5.75
C LEU A 160 13.24 -11.16 7.12
N GLU A 161 13.96 -10.89 8.21
CA GLU A 161 13.43 -11.05 9.57
C GLU A 161 12.22 -10.14 9.81
N GLN A 162 12.35 -8.86 9.49
CA GLN A 162 11.23 -7.91 9.61
C GLN A 162 10.08 -8.25 8.66
N SER A 163 10.39 -8.80 7.47
CA SER A 163 9.35 -9.20 6.51
C SER A 163 8.52 -10.38 7.02
N LEU A 164 9.15 -11.36 7.68
CA LEU A 164 8.47 -12.47 8.36
C LEU A 164 7.63 -11.96 9.53
N GLU A 165 8.16 -11.04 10.34
CA GLU A 165 7.42 -10.42 11.43
C GLU A 165 6.17 -9.68 10.90
N SER A 166 6.33 -8.84 9.88
CA SER A 166 5.23 -8.12 9.25
C SER A 166 4.18 -9.07 8.66
N HIS A 167 4.61 -10.19 8.05
CA HIS A 167 3.69 -11.22 7.57
C HIS A 167 2.83 -11.81 8.72
N VAL A 168 3.46 -12.16 9.84
CA VAL A 168 2.74 -12.66 11.03
C VAL A 168 1.78 -11.61 11.59
N GLN A 169 2.12 -10.32 11.50
CA GLN A 169 1.25 -9.22 11.91
C GLN A 169 0.06 -8.96 10.96
N GLY A 170 -0.03 -9.67 9.84
CA GLY A 170 -1.19 -9.62 8.94
C GLY A 170 -1.20 -8.40 8.00
N VAL A 171 -0.03 -7.92 7.59
CA VAL A 171 0.07 -6.95 6.48
C VAL A 171 -0.34 -7.61 5.16
N ASP A 172 -0.82 -6.81 4.20
CA ASP A 172 -1.24 -7.30 2.89
C ASP A 172 -0.10 -7.30 1.86
N TYR A 173 0.97 -6.53 2.10
CA TYR A 173 2.22 -6.59 1.33
C TYR A 173 3.43 -6.13 2.16
N VAL A 174 4.62 -6.53 1.75
CA VAL A 174 5.88 -6.10 2.36
C VAL A 174 6.65 -5.19 1.41
N ALA A 175 7.12 -4.04 1.90
CA ALA A 175 8.08 -3.23 1.17
C ALA A 175 9.48 -3.49 1.74
N VAL A 176 10.43 -3.92 0.90
CA VAL A 176 11.79 -4.28 1.31
C VAL A 176 12.78 -3.26 0.80
N GLY A 177 13.53 -2.65 1.72
CA GLY A 177 14.54 -1.67 1.35
C GLY A 177 15.35 -1.10 2.52
N ALA A 178 16.38 -0.31 2.26
CA ALA A 178 16.80 0.14 0.93
C ALA A 178 17.57 -0.96 0.17
N ILE A 179 17.21 -1.23 -1.09
CA ILE A 179 17.92 -2.23 -1.91
C ILE A 179 19.29 -1.71 -2.35
N TYR A 180 19.35 -0.45 -2.79
CA TYR A 180 20.59 0.27 -3.10
C TYR A 180 20.71 1.52 -2.22
N ALA A 181 21.92 2.08 -2.15
CA ALA A 181 22.17 3.32 -1.42
C ALA A 181 21.35 4.47 -2.00
N THR A 182 20.80 5.33 -1.12
CA THR A 182 20.00 6.49 -1.50
C THR A 182 20.12 7.60 -0.47
N THR A 183 20.00 8.85 -0.92
CA THR A 183 19.92 10.05 -0.07
C THR A 183 18.54 10.71 -0.11
N THR A 184 17.60 10.16 -0.89
CA THR A 184 16.25 10.72 -1.09
C THR A 184 15.46 10.76 0.22
N MET A 185 14.73 11.86 0.46
CA MET A 185 13.94 12.10 1.69
C MET A 185 14.77 11.96 2.99
N GLY A 186 16.03 12.41 2.98
CA GLY A 186 16.90 12.40 4.16
C GLY A 186 17.33 11.01 4.62
N LYS A 187 17.23 9.97 3.77
CA LYS A 187 17.55 8.57 4.12
C LYS A 187 19.04 8.20 4.00
N SER A 188 19.95 9.18 4.11
CA SER A 188 21.39 8.94 4.14
C SER A 188 21.80 8.03 5.30
N GLY A 189 22.55 6.95 5.03
CA GLY A 189 23.12 6.07 6.07
C GLY A 189 22.44 4.71 6.25
N ARG A 190 21.46 4.36 5.42
CA ARG A 190 20.92 2.98 5.39
C ARG A 190 21.86 2.07 4.59
N SER A 191 22.24 0.94 5.18
CA SER A 191 22.98 -0.11 4.47
C SER A 191 22.13 -0.67 3.33
N ALA A 192 22.72 -0.75 2.14
CA ALA A 192 22.08 -1.38 0.98
C ALA A 192 21.95 -2.89 1.23
N LEU A 193 20.73 -3.43 1.13
CA LEU A 193 20.46 -4.85 1.28
C LEU A 193 20.91 -5.66 0.05
N GLY A 194 20.89 -5.04 -1.13
CA GLY A 194 21.15 -5.68 -2.41
C GLY A 194 19.99 -6.56 -2.91
N PRO A 195 20.01 -6.93 -4.20
CA PRO A 195 18.93 -7.69 -4.84
C PRO A 195 18.75 -9.10 -4.26
N ASN A 196 19.82 -9.74 -3.76
CA ASN A 196 19.71 -11.07 -3.14
C ASN A 196 18.74 -11.11 -1.95
N GLU A 197 18.58 -10.00 -1.23
CA GLU A 197 17.62 -9.93 -0.12
C GLU A 197 16.17 -10.05 -0.61
N ILE A 198 15.86 -9.51 -1.79
CA ILE A 198 14.54 -9.66 -2.44
C ILE A 198 14.23 -11.13 -2.65
N THR A 199 15.17 -11.89 -3.24
CA THR A 199 15.00 -13.33 -3.47
C THR A 199 14.78 -14.09 -2.17
N ARG A 200 15.52 -13.75 -1.11
CA ARG A 200 15.34 -14.36 0.22
C ARG A 200 13.94 -14.11 0.77
N VAL A 201 13.44 -12.87 0.70
CA VAL A 201 12.10 -12.52 1.19
C VAL A 201 11.02 -13.17 0.32
N LYS A 202 11.15 -13.11 -1.00
CA LYS A 202 10.17 -13.68 -1.95
C LYS A 202 9.96 -15.18 -1.74
N ASN A 203 11.03 -15.92 -1.40
CA ASN A 203 10.95 -17.36 -1.13
C ASN A 203 10.33 -17.70 0.24
N ALA A 204 10.29 -16.76 1.18
CA ALA A 204 9.89 -17.01 2.56
C ALA A 204 8.54 -16.37 2.95
N VAL A 205 8.14 -15.29 2.27
CA VAL A 205 6.95 -14.51 2.59
C VAL A 205 5.96 -14.61 1.41
N PRO A 206 4.78 -15.23 1.59
CA PRO A 206 3.79 -15.44 0.53
C PRO A 206 2.90 -14.20 0.34
N LEU A 207 3.50 -13.02 0.24
CA LEU A 207 2.81 -11.73 0.00
C LEU A 207 3.47 -11.01 -1.18
N PRO A 208 2.77 -10.06 -1.83
CA PRO A 208 3.41 -9.15 -2.77
C PRO A 208 4.59 -8.42 -2.12
N LEU A 209 5.68 -8.32 -2.87
CA LEU A 209 6.93 -7.70 -2.46
C LEU A 209 7.17 -6.44 -3.28
N VAL A 210 7.13 -5.30 -2.59
CA VAL A 210 7.52 -4.00 -3.16
C VAL A 210 9.00 -3.74 -2.84
N ALA A 211 9.86 -3.65 -3.85
CA ALA A 211 11.26 -3.27 -3.65
C ALA A 211 11.40 -1.75 -3.61
N ILE A 212 12.18 -1.20 -2.67
CA ILE A 212 12.38 0.25 -2.54
C ILE A 212 13.83 0.61 -2.23
N GLY A 213 14.26 1.79 -2.71
CA GLY A 213 15.49 2.45 -2.29
C GLY A 213 16.61 2.34 -3.31
N GLY A 214 16.97 3.49 -3.90
CA GLY A 214 18.07 3.61 -4.87
C GLY A 214 17.83 2.89 -6.21
N ILE A 215 16.57 2.56 -6.52
CA ILE A 215 16.18 1.87 -7.74
C ILE A 215 15.99 2.90 -8.87
N GLY A 216 16.48 2.58 -10.07
CA GLY A 216 16.36 3.40 -11.28
C GLY A 216 16.81 2.64 -12.53
N LYS A 217 16.99 3.37 -13.64
CA LYS A 217 17.26 2.79 -14.96
C LYS A 217 18.45 1.82 -14.98
N SER A 218 19.52 2.10 -14.23
CA SER A 218 20.74 1.28 -14.27
C SER A 218 20.63 -0.07 -13.55
N ASN A 219 19.63 -0.27 -12.69
CA ASN A 219 19.54 -1.45 -11.82
C ASN A 219 18.14 -2.09 -11.75
N ILE A 220 17.14 -1.52 -12.44
CA ILE A 220 15.75 -2.00 -12.44
C ILE A 220 15.64 -3.48 -12.84
N ALA A 221 16.37 -3.90 -13.87
CA ALA A 221 16.31 -5.28 -14.37
C ALA A 221 16.79 -6.31 -13.33
N ASP A 222 17.79 -5.97 -12.51
CA ASP A 222 18.32 -6.87 -11.47
C ASP A 222 17.30 -7.04 -10.34
N VAL A 223 16.56 -5.98 -10.00
CA VAL A 223 15.52 -5.99 -8.96
C VAL A 223 14.32 -6.83 -9.40
N VAL A 224 13.89 -6.70 -10.66
CA VAL A 224 12.82 -7.52 -11.24
C VAL A 224 13.23 -9.00 -11.27
N LYS A 225 14.42 -9.30 -11.79
CA LYS A 225 14.96 -10.68 -11.84
C LYS A 225 15.12 -11.31 -10.45
N ALA A 226 15.34 -10.50 -9.42
CA ALA A 226 15.42 -10.98 -8.05
C ALA A 226 14.05 -11.40 -7.47
N GLY A 227 12.94 -11.07 -8.14
CA GLY A 227 11.59 -11.52 -7.82
C GLY A 227 10.69 -10.48 -7.15
N ALA A 228 11.02 -9.19 -7.26
CA ALA A 228 10.13 -8.12 -6.79
C ALA A 228 8.89 -8.04 -7.69
N ASP A 229 7.71 -7.98 -7.09
CA ASP A 229 6.45 -7.85 -7.84
C ASP A 229 6.25 -6.40 -8.31
N CYS A 230 6.68 -5.44 -7.49
CA CYS A 230 6.48 -4.01 -7.74
C CYS A 230 7.69 -3.20 -7.25
N LEU A 231 8.01 -2.11 -7.95
CA LEU A 231 9.19 -1.29 -7.68
C LEU A 231 8.78 0.12 -7.28
N CYS A 232 9.08 0.49 -6.04
CA CYS A 232 8.87 1.82 -5.51
C CYS A 232 10.05 2.73 -5.83
N ILE A 233 9.81 3.71 -6.71
CA ILE A 233 10.82 4.62 -7.26
C ILE A 233 10.38 6.06 -6.95
N VAL A 234 11.33 6.87 -6.46
CA VAL A 234 11.09 8.27 -6.11
C VAL A 234 11.95 9.17 -6.99
N SER A 235 13.21 9.40 -6.63
CA SER A 235 14.07 10.39 -7.28
C SER A 235 14.28 10.19 -8.77
N ALA A 236 14.36 8.95 -9.26
CA ALA A 236 14.53 8.69 -10.69
C ALA A 236 13.33 9.15 -11.55
N ILE A 237 12.17 9.37 -10.93
CA ILE A 237 10.98 9.95 -11.56
C ILE A 237 10.84 11.40 -11.12
N THR A 238 10.80 11.65 -9.81
CA THR A 238 10.38 12.94 -9.30
C THR A 238 11.42 14.05 -9.45
N TYR A 239 12.68 13.71 -9.70
CA TYR A 239 13.74 14.67 -9.98
C TYR A 239 14.05 14.79 -11.49
N SER A 240 13.36 14.02 -12.34
CA SER A 240 13.43 14.17 -13.79
C SER A 240 12.83 15.51 -14.22
N ASP A 241 13.36 16.12 -15.27
CA ASP A 241 12.74 17.28 -15.91
C ASP A 241 11.39 16.91 -16.55
N ASP A 242 11.29 15.68 -17.05
CA ASP A 242 10.07 15.07 -17.57
C ASP A 242 9.75 13.78 -16.80
N PRO A 243 8.91 13.86 -15.73
CA PRO A 243 8.51 12.70 -14.93
C PRO A 243 7.66 11.70 -15.71
N GLN A 244 6.89 12.14 -16.71
CA GLN A 244 6.03 11.26 -17.50
C GLN A 244 6.88 10.33 -18.37
N THR A 245 7.83 10.90 -19.12
CA THR A 245 8.75 10.12 -19.94
C THR A 245 9.63 9.23 -19.08
N ALA A 246 10.17 9.74 -17.96
CA ALA A 246 10.97 8.92 -17.04
C ALA A 246 10.20 7.73 -16.48
N THR A 247 8.92 7.93 -16.13
CA THR A 247 8.06 6.84 -15.66
C THR A 247 7.81 5.82 -16.77
N ARG A 248 7.49 6.27 -17.99
CA ARG A 248 7.24 5.39 -19.15
C ARG A 248 8.43 4.50 -19.48
N GLU A 249 9.64 5.07 -19.45
CA GLU A 249 10.87 4.30 -19.67
C GLU A 249 11.07 3.24 -18.58
N LEU A 250 10.81 3.56 -17.31
CA LEU A 250 10.93 2.60 -16.21
C LEU A 250 9.88 1.50 -16.29
N VAL A 251 8.65 1.82 -16.70
CA VAL A 251 7.58 0.83 -16.97
C VAL A 251 8.04 -0.13 -18.07
N GLN A 252 8.53 0.39 -19.20
CA GLN A 252 9.02 -0.47 -20.29
C GLN A 252 10.16 -1.38 -19.82
N MET A 253 11.12 -0.85 -19.06
CA MET A 253 12.23 -1.65 -18.53
C MET A 253 11.77 -2.71 -17.53
N PHE A 254 10.72 -2.44 -16.75
CA PHE A 254 10.11 -3.42 -15.85
C PHE A 254 9.46 -4.55 -16.66
N ASP A 255 8.68 -4.21 -17.69
CA ASP A 255 7.96 -5.17 -18.53
C ASP A 255 8.95 -6.06 -19.32
N ASP A 256 10.00 -5.46 -19.88
CA ASP A 256 11.07 -6.17 -20.61
C ASP A 256 11.82 -7.16 -19.71
N ALA A 257 12.03 -6.81 -18.43
CA ALA A 257 12.72 -7.68 -17.47
C ALA A 257 11.80 -8.74 -16.84
N SER A 258 10.48 -8.57 -16.93
CA SER A 258 9.46 -9.50 -16.42
C SER A 258 9.04 -10.55 -17.45
N SER A 259 9.41 -10.33 -18.72
CA SER A 259 9.15 -11.24 -19.86
C SER A 259 10.16 -12.38 -19.92
#